data_AF-A0AA38C1H5-F1
#
_entry.id   AF-A0AA38C1H5-F1
#
_cell.length_a   1.000
_cell.length_b   1.000
_cell.length_c   1.000
_cell.angle_alpha   90.00
_cell.angle_beta   90.00
_cell.angle_gamma   90.00
#
_symmetry.space_group_name_H-M   'P 1'
#
loop_
_entity.id
_entity.type
_entity.pdbx_description
1 polymer ?
#
loop_
_entity_poly.entity_id
_entity_poly.type
_entity_poly.pdbx_seq_one_letter_code
_entity_poly.pdbx_strand_id
1 'polypeptide(L)'
;MVTRRPDCSDMIGNFYEFGPWRTSWDQRLHKNQYPWNQKFGVLFIDNPLGSDYSIAEKDEDIPVDQNRVAEHLYNALKEFYSTNLELKNRVLFVAGESYAGKYVPSLGHYILMKSKMGPIENVESNPFGNGIVNRSFKLGGLVIGNGLTDPEVQVQSHANVAYNLGLIDGKQRSHVELLARQVVGFIHKYQWFDAYKTRTALMDWIQNTSGIATPLDVRRSVPYHCSPTGKDFLAPFLNQKSVKAALNAEESAEWVPCNPRVRRAMANDTMKSV
;
A
#
# COMPACT_ATOMS: atom_id res chain seq x y z
N MET A 1 -7.62 -6.15 -8.03
CA MET A 1 -7.01 -4.87 -7.63
C MET A 1 -5.85 -5.18 -6.70
N VAL A 2 -4.73 -4.50 -6.85
CA VAL A 2 -3.62 -4.53 -5.89
C VAL A 2 -3.50 -3.15 -5.23
N THR A 3 -3.05 -3.09 -3.98
CA THR A 3 -2.74 -1.87 -3.21
C THR A 3 -1.60 -2.15 -2.23
N ARG A 4 -0.78 -1.16 -1.86
CA ARG A 4 0.39 -1.36 -0.97
C ARG A 4 0.41 -0.37 0.21
N ARG A 5 1.61 0.08 0.57
CA ARG A 5 1.85 1.05 1.66
C ARG A 5 1.20 2.39 1.32
N PRO A 6 0.83 3.20 2.33
CA PRO A 6 0.19 4.48 2.09
C PRO A 6 1.09 5.37 1.26
N ASP A 7 2.37 5.38 1.60
CA ASP A 7 3.30 6.25 0.96
C ASP A 7 3.85 5.70 -0.34
N CYS A 8 3.72 4.41 -0.65
CA CYS A 8 4.47 3.81 -1.76
C CYS A 8 3.60 3.44 -2.95
N SER A 9 4.05 3.84 -4.15
CA SER A 9 3.40 3.53 -5.41
C SER A 9 3.15 2.03 -5.63
N ASP A 10 1.98 1.73 -6.18
CA ASP A 10 1.63 0.43 -6.72
C ASP A 10 2.39 0.09 -8.00
N MET A 11 3.02 1.08 -8.66
CA MET A 11 3.92 0.84 -9.79
C MET A 11 5.13 -0.01 -9.40
N ILE A 12 5.50 -0.06 -8.12
CA ILE A 12 6.48 -1.04 -7.64
C ILE A 12 5.92 -2.46 -7.83
N GLY A 13 4.66 -2.71 -7.48
CA GLY A 13 4.00 -4.00 -7.74
C GLY A 13 3.99 -4.37 -9.22
N ASN A 14 3.75 -3.37 -10.08
CA ASN A 14 3.69 -3.57 -11.52
C ASN A 14 5.07 -3.82 -12.16
N PHE A 15 6.05 -2.95 -11.93
CA PHE A 15 7.34 -2.95 -12.63
C PHE A 15 8.48 -3.62 -11.87
N TYR A 16 8.25 -4.09 -10.64
CA TYR A 16 9.28 -4.77 -9.86
C TYR A 16 8.85 -6.17 -9.41
N GLU A 17 7.57 -6.38 -9.09
CA GLU A 17 7.12 -7.60 -8.42
C GLU A 17 6.37 -8.56 -9.35
N PHE A 18 5.10 -8.31 -9.62
CA PHE A 18 4.21 -9.33 -10.22
C PHE A 18 3.45 -8.83 -11.46
N GLY A 19 3.72 -7.61 -11.93
CA GLY A 19 3.25 -7.18 -13.25
C GLY A 19 3.96 -7.90 -14.41
N PRO A 20 3.43 -7.76 -15.64
CA PRO A 20 3.89 -8.48 -16.84
C PRO A 20 5.32 -8.14 -17.25
N TRP A 21 5.79 -6.93 -16.93
CA TRP A 21 7.10 -6.42 -17.27
C TRP A 21 7.81 -5.97 -16.01
N ARG A 22 9.13 -6.19 -15.95
CA ARG A 22 9.98 -5.68 -14.89
C ARG A 22 11.04 -4.76 -15.46
N THR A 23 11.41 -3.74 -14.70
CA THR A 23 12.59 -2.92 -15.00
C THR A 23 13.75 -3.31 -14.08
N SER A 24 14.97 -2.96 -14.49
CA SER A 24 16.20 -3.23 -13.76
C SER A 24 17.15 -2.03 -13.85
N TRP A 25 18.39 -2.18 -13.38
CA TRP A 25 19.40 -1.13 -13.41
C TRP A 25 19.76 -0.62 -14.81
N ASP A 26 19.41 -1.36 -15.88
CA ASP A 26 19.53 -0.92 -17.27
C ASP A 26 18.37 -0.03 -17.73
N GLN A 27 17.37 0.17 -16.88
CA GLN A 27 16.14 0.95 -17.12
C GLN A 27 15.38 0.51 -18.37
N ARG A 28 15.42 -0.79 -18.67
CA ARG A 28 14.68 -1.42 -19.77
C ARG A 28 13.62 -2.36 -19.24
N LEU A 29 12.59 -2.59 -20.04
CA LEU A 29 11.57 -3.58 -19.72
C LEU A 29 12.02 -4.99 -20.11
N HIS A 30 11.92 -5.89 -19.15
CA HIS A 30 12.18 -7.32 -19.27
C HIS A 30 10.89 -8.07 -18.99
N LYS A 31 10.62 -9.16 -19.73
CA LYS A 31 9.43 -9.98 -19.45
C LYS A 31 9.53 -10.60 -18.06
N ASN A 32 8.48 -10.49 -17.26
CA ASN A 32 8.36 -11.29 -16.06
C ASN A 32 8.01 -12.73 -16.43
N GLN A 33 8.70 -13.71 -15.86
CA GLN A 33 8.43 -15.14 -16.09
C GLN A 33 7.19 -15.63 -15.33
N TYR A 34 6.83 -14.96 -14.25
CA TYR A 34 5.73 -15.35 -13.36
C TYR A 34 4.78 -14.19 -13.02
N PRO A 35 4.24 -13.46 -14.00
CA PRO A 35 3.33 -12.37 -13.71
C PRO A 35 1.94 -12.88 -13.37
N TRP A 36 1.25 -12.16 -12.50
CA TRP A 36 -0.10 -12.53 -12.08
C TRP A 36 -1.12 -12.46 -13.21
N ASN A 37 -0.84 -11.65 -14.24
CA ASN A 37 -1.71 -11.54 -15.39
C ASN A 37 -1.73 -12.77 -16.32
N GLN A 38 -0.98 -13.83 -15.99
CA GLN A 38 -1.16 -15.16 -16.60
C GLN A 38 -2.52 -15.79 -16.26
N LYS A 39 -3.09 -15.47 -15.08
CA LYS A 39 -4.34 -16.07 -14.58
C LYS A 39 -5.43 -15.04 -14.29
N PHE A 40 -5.08 -13.77 -14.09
CA PHE A 40 -6.00 -12.74 -13.64
C PHE A 40 -5.93 -11.48 -14.51
N GLY A 41 -7.03 -10.72 -14.59
CA GLY A 41 -6.92 -9.29 -14.90
C GLY A 41 -6.37 -8.57 -13.67
N VAL A 42 -5.26 -7.84 -13.81
CA VAL A 42 -4.61 -7.14 -12.69
C VAL A 42 -4.76 -5.64 -12.88
N LEU A 43 -5.38 -4.98 -11.91
CA LEU A 43 -5.54 -3.54 -11.82
C LEU A 43 -4.66 -3.04 -10.67
N PHE A 44 -3.73 -2.13 -10.98
CA PHE A 44 -2.86 -1.42 -10.05
C PHE A 44 -3.43 -0.02 -9.85
N ILE A 45 -3.53 0.47 -8.62
CA ILE A 45 -4.10 1.79 -8.33
C ILE A 45 -3.15 2.50 -7.36
N ASP A 46 -2.40 3.49 -7.84
CA ASP A 46 -1.65 4.35 -6.92
C ASP A 46 -2.63 5.00 -5.94
N ASN A 47 -2.54 4.63 -4.66
CA ASN A 47 -3.43 5.11 -3.62
C ASN A 47 -2.68 5.19 -2.29
N PRO A 48 -3.12 6.07 -1.38
CA PRO A 48 -4.20 7.06 -1.50
C PRO A 48 -3.84 8.26 -2.38
N LEU A 49 -4.77 9.21 -2.52
CA LEU A 49 -4.49 10.50 -3.14
C LEU A 49 -3.26 11.14 -2.49
N GLY A 50 -2.35 11.67 -3.31
CA GLY A 50 -1.01 12.10 -2.95
C GLY A 50 0.08 11.07 -3.30
N SER A 51 -0.27 9.83 -3.62
CA SER A 51 0.71 8.79 -4.00
C SER A 51 1.03 8.90 -5.48
N ASP A 52 2.19 9.49 -5.75
CA ASP A 52 2.87 9.48 -7.05
C ASP A 52 2.00 10.00 -8.21
N TYR A 53 1.48 9.13 -9.08
CA TYR A 53 0.63 9.57 -10.19
C TYR A 53 -0.80 9.92 -9.77
N SER A 54 -1.21 9.60 -8.54
CA SER A 54 -2.45 10.08 -7.93
C SER A 54 -2.16 11.38 -7.19
N ILE A 55 -2.10 12.49 -7.94
CA ILE A 55 -1.63 13.79 -7.44
C ILE A 55 -2.68 14.44 -6.52
N ALA A 56 -2.24 14.87 -5.34
CA ALA A 56 -3.01 15.76 -4.47
C ALA A 56 -2.56 17.21 -4.69
N GLU A 57 -3.48 18.10 -5.05
CA GLU A 57 -3.21 19.53 -5.19
C GLU A 57 -2.74 20.13 -3.85
N LYS A 58 -3.38 19.74 -2.74
CA LYS A 58 -3.09 20.24 -1.41
C LYS A 58 -2.86 19.10 -0.41
N ASP A 59 -2.15 19.39 0.68
CA ASP A 59 -1.88 18.40 1.73
C ASP A 59 -3.18 17.95 2.43
N GLU A 60 -4.17 18.84 2.50
CA GLU A 60 -5.45 18.59 3.15
C GLU A 60 -6.34 17.61 2.37
N ASP A 61 -6.07 17.41 1.07
CA ASP A 61 -6.79 16.47 0.23
C ASP A 61 -6.30 15.02 0.43
N ILE A 62 -5.10 14.85 1.00
CA ILE A 62 -4.50 13.54 1.26
C ILE A 62 -5.28 12.87 2.41
N PRO A 63 -5.83 11.66 2.20
CA PRO A 63 -6.47 10.90 3.25
C PRO A 63 -5.58 10.69 4.47
N VAL A 64 -6.19 10.76 5.66
CA VAL A 64 -5.49 10.61 6.94
C VAL A 64 -5.79 9.28 7.65
N ASP A 65 -6.71 8.47 7.09
CA ASP A 65 -7.07 7.16 7.63
C ASP A 65 -7.55 6.16 6.56
N GLN A 66 -7.46 4.87 6.88
CA GLN A 66 -7.89 3.74 6.03
C GLN A 66 -9.35 3.79 5.58
N ASN A 67 -10.25 4.43 6.33
CA ASN A 67 -11.68 4.50 5.99
C ASN A 67 -11.92 5.45 4.83
N ARG A 68 -11.27 6.62 4.85
CA ARG A 68 -11.32 7.56 3.74
C ARG A 68 -10.66 6.99 2.48
N VAL A 69 -9.56 6.26 2.64
CA VAL A 69 -8.92 5.52 1.52
C VAL A 69 -9.87 4.47 0.94
N ALA A 70 -10.56 3.69 1.78
CA ALA A 70 -11.53 2.70 1.34
C ALA A 70 -12.68 3.32 0.52
N GLU A 71 -13.18 4.49 0.93
CA GLU A 71 -14.18 5.26 0.17
C GLU A 71 -13.64 5.70 -1.19
N HIS A 72 -12.43 6.28 -1.24
CA HIS A 72 -11.79 6.72 -2.48
C HIS A 72 -11.59 5.55 -3.45
N LEU A 73 -11.06 4.43 -2.97
CA LEU A 73 -10.86 3.22 -3.75
C LEU A 73 -12.18 2.62 -4.24
N TYR A 74 -13.23 2.63 -3.41
CA TYR A 74 -14.56 2.19 -3.82
C TYR A 74 -15.10 3.05 -4.98
N ASN A 75 -14.96 4.36 -4.90
CA ASN A 75 -15.39 5.28 -5.96
C ASN A 75 -14.56 5.08 -7.24
N ALA A 76 -13.23 4.90 -7.12
CA ALA A 76 -12.37 4.61 -8.26
C ALA A 76 -12.75 3.29 -8.96
N LEU A 77 -13.05 2.24 -8.19
CA LEU A 77 -13.56 0.97 -8.73
C LEU A 77 -14.93 1.17 -9.40
N LYS A 78 -15.84 1.91 -8.78
CA LYS A 78 -17.16 2.18 -9.36
C LYS A 78 -17.04 2.84 -10.73
N GLU A 79 -16.16 3.83 -10.86
CA GLU A 79 -15.89 4.52 -12.12
C GLU A 79 -15.16 3.63 -13.15
N PHE A 80 -14.21 2.82 -12.68
CA PHE A 80 -13.55 1.84 -13.55
C PHE A 80 -14.56 0.86 -14.17
N TYR A 81 -15.48 0.30 -13.37
CA TYR A 81 -16.48 -0.63 -13.89
C TYR A 81 -17.63 0.04 -14.67
N SER A 82 -17.89 1.34 -14.47
CA SER A 82 -18.88 2.08 -15.27
C SER A 82 -18.35 2.32 -16.70
N THR A 83 -17.05 2.53 -16.84
CA THR A 83 -16.36 2.75 -18.13
C THR A 83 -15.91 1.46 -18.83
N ASN A 84 -15.79 0.35 -18.09
CA ASN A 84 -15.34 -0.96 -18.59
C ASN A 84 -16.43 -2.03 -18.37
N LEU A 85 -17.56 -1.87 -19.06
CA LEU A 85 -18.77 -2.68 -18.86
C LEU A 85 -18.56 -4.18 -19.12
N GLU A 86 -17.61 -4.54 -19.98
CA GLU A 86 -17.22 -5.93 -20.27
C GLU A 86 -16.62 -6.64 -19.05
N LEU A 87 -16.15 -5.88 -18.05
CA LEU A 87 -15.60 -6.41 -16.81
C LEU A 87 -16.64 -6.56 -15.69
N LYS A 88 -17.86 -6.04 -15.84
CA LYS A 88 -18.88 -5.97 -14.77
C LYS A 88 -19.22 -7.32 -14.12
N ASN A 89 -19.17 -8.41 -14.88
CA ASN A 89 -19.45 -9.76 -14.40
C ASN A 89 -18.21 -10.48 -13.83
N ARG A 90 -17.02 -9.88 -13.92
CA ARG A 90 -15.80 -10.45 -13.36
C ARG A 90 -15.84 -10.37 -11.83
N VAL A 91 -15.33 -11.42 -11.20
CA VAL A 91 -15.19 -11.46 -9.75
C VAL A 91 -13.97 -10.62 -9.36
N LEU A 92 -14.19 -9.61 -8.52
CA LEU A 92 -13.14 -8.76 -7.97
C LEU A 92 -12.47 -9.46 -6.78
N PHE A 93 -11.16 -9.63 -6.86
CA PHE A 93 -10.31 -9.87 -5.71
C PHE A 93 -9.54 -8.59 -5.37
N VAL A 94 -9.49 -8.25 -4.09
CA VAL A 94 -8.68 -7.14 -3.58
C VAL A 94 -7.46 -7.75 -2.90
N ALA A 95 -6.30 -7.46 -3.45
CA ALA A 95 -5.03 -7.95 -2.94
C ALA A 95 -4.18 -6.76 -2.47
N GLY A 96 -3.23 -7.01 -1.58
CA GLY A 96 -2.25 -6.00 -1.23
C GLY A 96 -1.22 -6.50 -0.24
N GLU A 97 -0.22 -5.66 0.03
CA GLU A 97 0.82 -5.98 1.00
C GLU A 97 1.21 -4.84 1.95
N SER A 98 1.88 -5.21 3.04
CA SER A 98 2.36 -4.27 4.06
C SER A 98 1.20 -3.47 4.67
N TYR A 99 1.13 -2.15 4.52
CA TYR A 99 0.00 -1.38 5.08
C TYR A 99 -1.34 -1.75 4.46
N ALA A 100 -1.35 -2.34 3.26
CA ALA A 100 -2.58 -2.85 2.68
C ALA A 100 -3.26 -3.94 3.53
N GLY A 101 -2.58 -4.48 4.56
CA GLY A 101 -3.23 -5.23 5.65
C GLY A 101 -4.33 -4.46 6.38
N LYS A 102 -4.44 -3.15 6.15
CA LYS A 102 -5.52 -2.23 6.54
C LYS A 102 -6.44 -1.94 5.35
N TYR A 103 -5.89 -1.44 4.25
CA TYR A 103 -6.68 -1.04 3.08
C TYR A 103 -7.56 -2.15 2.50
N VAL A 104 -7.01 -3.35 2.36
CA VAL A 104 -7.73 -4.50 1.78
C VAL A 104 -8.96 -4.85 2.63
N PRO A 105 -8.85 -5.07 3.96
CA PRO A 105 -10.02 -5.30 4.80
C PRO A 105 -10.96 -4.09 4.88
N SER A 106 -10.46 -2.86 5.00
CA SER A 106 -11.32 -1.66 5.04
C SER A 106 -12.15 -1.51 3.75
N LEU A 107 -11.53 -1.68 2.58
CA LEU A 107 -12.24 -1.65 1.29
C LEU A 107 -13.22 -2.81 1.16
N GLY A 108 -12.82 -4.03 1.55
CA GLY A 108 -13.71 -5.19 1.57
C GLY A 108 -14.96 -4.94 2.43
N HIS A 109 -14.77 -4.42 3.64
CA HIS A 109 -15.85 -4.03 4.53
C HIS A 109 -16.74 -2.95 3.90
N TYR A 110 -16.14 -1.89 3.33
CA TYR A 110 -16.86 -0.80 2.69
C TYR A 110 -17.73 -1.29 1.51
N ILE A 111 -17.21 -2.17 0.66
CA ILE A 111 -17.95 -2.79 -0.45
C ILE A 111 -19.16 -3.58 0.08
N LEU A 112 -18.98 -4.37 1.15
CA LEU A 112 -20.06 -5.16 1.75
C LEU A 112 -21.14 -4.26 2.38
N MET A 113 -20.74 -3.18 3.05
CA MET A 113 -21.66 -2.19 3.63
C MET A 113 -22.51 -1.52 2.54
N LYS A 114 -21.88 -1.01 1.48
CA LYS A 114 -22.60 -0.41 0.34
C LYS A 114 -23.49 -1.41 -0.38
N SER A 115 -23.11 -2.68 -0.44
CA SER A 115 -23.93 -3.74 -1.05
C SER A 115 -25.18 -4.11 -0.24
N LYS A 116 -25.14 -3.93 1.10
CA LYS A 116 -26.27 -4.20 2.00
C LYS A 116 -27.27 -3.04 2.07
N MET A 117 -26.83 -1.81 1.86
CA MET A 117 -27.67 -0.62 1.91
C MET A 117 -28.68 -0.51 0.74
N GLY A 118 -28.66 -1.44 -0.22
CA GLY A 118 -29.52 -1.41 -1.42
C GLY A 118 -29.15 -0.24 -2.36
N PRO A 119 -29.80 -0.12 -3.53
CA PRO A 119 -29.71 1.11 -4.30
C PRO A 119 -30.25 2.26 -3.45
N ILE A 120 -29.48 3.34 -3.29
CA ILE A 120 -30.00 4.59 -2.73
C ILE A 120 -30.99 5.13 -3.76
N GLU A 121 -32.29 5.02 -3.48
CA GLU A 121 -33.37 5.48 -4.36
C GLU A 121 -33.44 7.01 -4.53
N ASN A 122 -32.61 7.79 -3.83
CA ASN A 122 -32.65 9.25 -3.87
C ASN A 122 -31.48 9.88 -4.64
N VAL A 123 -31.33 9.52 -5.92
CA VAL A 123 -30.59 10.37 -6.88
C VAL A 123 -31.59 10.87 -7.92
N GLU A 124 -32.53 11.69 -7.47
CA GLU A 124 -33.10 12.70 -8.35
C GLU A 124 -31.94 13.62 -8.76
N SER A 125 -31.71 13.79 -10.07
CA SER A 125 -30.68 14.63 -10.72
C SER A 125 -29.33 14.01 -11.14
N ASN A 126 -29.29 12.77 -11.63
CA ASN A 126 -28.28 12.44 -12.66
C ASN A 126 -28.89 12.74 -14.06
N PRO A 127 -28.38 13.70 -14.84
CA PRO A 127 -28.85 13.96 -16.21
C PRO A 127 -28.49 12.84 -17.20
N PHE A 128 -27.66 11.88 -16.78
CA PHE A 128 -27.18 10.77 -17.60
C PHE A 128 -27.74 9.43 -17.10
N GLY A 129 -29.04 9.21 -17.29
CA GLY A 129 -29.63 7.86 -17.40
C GLY A 129 -29.90 7.07 -16.11
N ASN A 130 -31.18 6.70 -15.95
CA ASN A 130 -31.77 5.62 -15.14
C ASN A 130 -31.03 5.15 -13.88
N GLY A 131 -31.48 5.71 -12.74
CA GLY A 131 -31.11 5.35 -11.38
C GLY A 131 -31.48 3.92 -10.96
N ILE A 132 -30.71 2.94 -11.43
CA ILE A 132 -30.51 1.69 -10.70
C ILE A 132 -29.01 1.63 -10.41
N VAL A 133 -28.61 1.82 -9.15
CA VAL A 133 -27.26 1.46 -8.69
C VAL A 133 -27.18 -0.06 -8.65
N ASN A 134 -27.12 -0.66 -9.84
CA ASN A 134 -26.94 -2.07 -10.05
C ASN A 134 -25.51 -2.39 -9.60
N ARG A 135 -25.32 -3.35 -8.68
CA ARG A 135 -24.01 -3.69 -8.08
C ARG A 135 -22.90 -3.59 -9.14
N SER A 136 -22.01 -2.61 -8.99
CA SER A 136 -21.02 -2.29 -10.03
C SER A 136 -20.00 -3.42 -10.22
N PHE A 137 -19.77 -4.25 -9.20
CA PHE A 137 -18.85 -5.39 -9.24
C PHE A 137 -19.11 -6.37 -8.08
N LYS A 138 -18.69 -7.63 -8.22
CA LYS A 138 -18.85 -8.68 -7.19
C LYS A 138 -17.52 -8.95 -6.48
N LEU A 139 -17.45 -8.72 -5.17
CA LEU A 139 -16.29 -9.09 -4.34
C LEU A 139 -16.23 -10.62 -4.16
N GLY A 140 -15.10 -11.24 -4.49
CA GLY A 140 -14.86 -12.67 -4.35
C GLY A 140 -13.89 -13.05 -3.24
N GLY A 141 -12.99 -12.15 -2.84
CA GLY A 141 -12.04 -12.43 -1.77
C GLY A 141 -11.02 -11.33 -1.56
N LEU A 142 -10.31 -11.46 -0.44
CA LEU A 142 -9.24 -10.57 0.01
C LEU A 142 -7.93 -11.35 0.10
N VAL A 143 -6.82 -10.75 -0.31
CA VAL A 143 -5.48 -11.34 -0.22
C VAL A 143 -4.53 -10.33 0.42
N ILE A 144 -3.85 -10.72 1.50
CA ILE A 144 -2.96 -9.83 2.25
C ILE A 144 -1.59 -10.50 2.40
N GLY A 145 -0.57 -9.93 1.77
CA GLY A 145 0.82 -10.35 1.92
C GLY A 145 1.55 -9.51 2.97
N ASN A 146 2.22 -10.14 3.94
CA ASN A 146 3.08 -9.45 4.92
C ASN A 146 2.42 -8.19 5.55
N GLY A 147 1.12 -8.27 5.87
CA GLY A 147 0.31 -7.12 6.24
C GLY A 147 0.57 -6.57 7.65
N LEU A 148 0.44 -5.26 7.84
CA LEU A 148 0.32 -4.62 9.16
C LEU A 148 -1.16 -4.43 9.49
N THR A 149 -1.78 -5.43 10.11
CA THR A 149 -3.22 -5.49 10.38
C THR A 149 -3.53 -5.14 11.83
N ASP A 150 -2.78 -5.73 12.77
CA ASP A 150 -2.90 -5.52 14.21
C ASP A 150 -1.55 -5.08 14.78
N PRO A 151 -1.29 -3.75 14.83
CA PRO A 151 -0.01 -3.23 15.28
C PRO A 151 0.31 -3.57 16.74
N GLU A 152 -0.69 -3.71 17.60
CA GLU A 152 -0.52 -4.02 19.03
C GLU A 152 0.09 -5.41 19.20
N VAL A 153 -0.45 -6.41 18.49
CA VAL A 153 0.08 -7.78 18.52
C VAL A 153 1.41 -7.85 17.76
N GLN A 154 1.48 -7.27 16.56
CA GLN A 154 2.63 -7.45 15.67
C GLN A 154 3.90 -6.78 16.18
N VAL A 155 3.83 -5.61 16.82
CA VAL A 155 5.04 -4.92 17.31
C VAL A 155 5.76 -5.72 18.39
N GLN A 156 5.02 -6.48 19.20
CA GLN A 156 5.57 -7.31 20.26
C GLN A 156 6.36 -8.51 19.72
N SER A 157 6.13 -8.91 18.46
CA SER A 157 6.87 -10.00 17.83
C SER A 157 8.27 -9.61 17.33
N HIS A 158 8.53 -8.32 17.09
CA HIS A 158 9.76 -7.86 16.42
C HIS A 158 11.03 -8.27 17.17
N ALA A 159 11.04 -8.20 18.50
CA ALA A 159 12.19 -8.60 19.30
C ALA A 159 12.52 -10.10 19.15
N ASN A 160 11.51 -10.95 19.22
CA ASN A 160 11.68 -12.40 19.09
C ASN A 160 12.11 -12.79 17.67
N VAL A 161 11.53 -12.17 16.65
CA VAL A 161 11.92 -12.42 15.25
C VAL A 161 13.38 -12.02 15.02
N ALA A 162 13.79 -10.82 15.43
CA ALA A 162 15.16 -10.36 15.26
C ALA A 162 16.17 -11.25 16.01
N TYR A 163 15.85 -11.63 17.26
CA TYR A 163 16.71 -12.50 18.07
C TYR A 163 16.85 -13.90 17.46
N ASN A 164 15.73 -14.52 17.07
CA ASN A 164 15.75 -15.87 16.51
C ASN A 164 16.39 -15.95 15.11
N LEU A 165 16.44 -14.83 14.39
CA LEU A 165 17.20 -14.71 13.14
C LEU A 165 18.70 -14.40 13.36
N GLY A 166 19.14 -14.28 14.61
CA GLY A 166 20.53 -13.96 14.96
C GLY A 166 20.93 -12.51 14.64
N LEU A 167 19.96 -11.61 14.44
CA LEU A 167 20.22 -10.19 14.14
C LEU A 167 20.62 -9.39 15.38
N ILE A 168 20.16 -9.83 16.54
CA ILE A 168 20.41 -9.19 17.83
C ILE A 168 20.68 -10.23 18.92
N ASP A 169 21.42 -9.85 19.95
CA ASP A 169 21.70 -10.68 21.13
C ASP A 169 20.58 -10.61 22.20
N GLY A 170 20.75 -11.34 23.30
CA GLY A 170 19.75 -11.40 24.38
C GLY A 170 19.54 -10.06 25.11
N LYS A 171 20.59 -9.26 25.29
CA LYS A 171 20.50 -7.94 25.94
C LYS A 171 19.78 -6.95 25.02
N GLN A 172 20.13 -6.97 23.74
CA GLN A 172 19.52 -6.18 22.69
C GLN A 172 18.03 -6.54 22.53
N ARG A 173 17.67 -7.83 22.59
CA ARG A 173 16.27 -8.28 22.60
C ARG A 173 15.46 -7.64 23.73
N SER A 174 15.97 -7.63 24.97
CA SER A 174 15.26 -7.00 26.09
C SER A 174 15.02 -5.50 25.89
N HIS A 175 15.94 -4.81 25.22
CA HIS A 175 15.76 -3.40 24.84
C HIS A 175 14.60 -3.23 23.83
N VAL A 176 14.55 -4.05 22.78
CA VAL A 176 13.47 -4.02 21.78
C VAL A 176 12.12 -4.37 22.42
N GLU A 177 12.07 -5.34 23.34
CA GLU A 177 10.85 -5.67 24.09
C GLU A 177 10.34 -4.50 24.94
N LEU A 178 11.24 -3.70 25.52
CA LEU A 178 10.86 -2.48 26.26
C LEU A 178 10.23 -1.44 25.33
N LEU A 179 10.83 -1.18 24.17
CA LEU A 179 10.28 -0.27 23.17
C LEU A 179 8.91 -0.76 22.67
N ALA A 180 8.76 -2.06 22.42
CA ALA A 180 7.49 -2.64 22.00
C ALA A 180 6.39 -2.43 23.06
N ARG A 181 6.70 -2.61 24.36
CA ARG A 181 5.76 -2.30 25.45
C ARG A 181 5.38 -0.83 25.50
N GLN A 182 6.33 0.08 25.23
CA GLN A 182 6.03 1.52 25.14
C GLN A 182 5.07 1.82 23.99
N VAL A 183 5.29 1.21 22.81
CA VAL A 183 4.38 1.33 21.66
C VAL A 183 2.97 0.90 22.05
N VAL A 184 2.81 -0.27 22.69
CA VAL A 184 1.50 -0.76 23.15
C VAL A 184 0.88 0.21 24.18
N GLY A 185 1.67 0.72 25.11
CA GLY A 185 1.20 1.73 26.08
C GLY A 185 0.69 3.02 25.43
N PHE A 186 1.31 3.46 24.33
CA PHE A 186 0.82 4.60 23.55
C PHE A 186 -0.47 4.26 22.77
N ILE A 187 -0.58 3.06 22.21
CA ILE A 187 -1.81 2.56 21.54
C ILE A 187 -3.00 2.58 22.51
N HIS A 188 -2.84 2.03 23.72
CA HIS A 188 -3.91 1.97 24.73
C HIS A 188 -4.35 3.35 25.23
N LYS A 189 -3.48 4.37 25.11
CA LYS A 189 -3.79 5.76 25.45
C LYS A 189 -4.27 6.58 24.25
N TYR A 190 -4.49 5.96 23.09
CA TYR A 190 -4.86 6.63 21.83
C TYR A 190 -3.81 7.66 21.37
N GLN A 191 -2.56 7.54 21.82
CA GLN A 191 -1.43 8.42 21.47
C GLN A 191 -0.77 7.90 20.18
N TRP A 192 -1.53 7.94 19.09
CA TRP A 192 -1.18 7.27 17.83
C TRP A 192 0.13 7.72 17.21
N PHE A 193 0.40 9.02 17.21
CA PHE A 193 1.64 9.55 16.65
C PHE A 193 2.87 9.12 17.45
N ASP A 194 2.76 9.06 18.77
CA ASP A 194 3.85 8.60 19.65
C ASP A 194 4.08 7.10 19.50
N ALA A 195 3.01 6.30 19.37
CA ALA A 195 3.11 4.89 19.00
C ALA A 195 3.83 4.71 17.66
N TYR A 196 3.47 5.50 16.64
CA TYR A 196 4.08 5.44 15.31
C TYR A 196 5.57 5.78 15.36
N LYS A 197 5.94 6.93 15.96
CA LYS A 197 7.34 7.33 16.11
C LYS A 197 8.15 6.28 16.86
N THR A 198 7.61 5.74 17.95
CA THR A 198 8.32 4.77 18.78
C THR A 198 8.49 3.43 18.04
N ARG A 199 7.49 2.99 17.27
CA ARG A 199 7.63 1.79 16.42
C ARG A 199 8.65 2.00 15.31
N THR A 200 8.65 3.16 14.65
CA THR A 200 9.64 3.49 13.63
C THR A 200 11.05 3.47 14.22
N ALA A 201 11.25 4.13 15.37
CA ALA A 201 12.54 4.11 16.07
C ALA A 201 12.98 2.68 16.47
N LEU A 202 12.04 1.82 16.90
CA LEU A 202 12.30 0.42 17.18
C LEU A 202 12.82 -0.32 15.94
N MET A 203 12.14 -0.17 14.79
CA MET A 203 12.54 -0.83 13.54
C MET A 203 13.88 -0.31 13.02
N ASP A 204 14.09 1.01 13.06
CA ASP A 204 15.35 1.65 12.66
C ASP A 204 16.51 1.18 13.57
N TRP A 205 16.25 1.03 14.87
CA TRP A 205 17.24 0.53 15.81
C TRP A 205 17.66 -0.91 15.50
N ILE A 206 16.71 -1.80 15.19
CA ILE A 206 17.01 -3.18 14.77
C ILE A 206 17.85 -3.17 13.49
N GLN A 207 17.45 -2.39 12.49
CA GLN A 207 18.15 -2.30 11.21
C GLN A 207 19.61 -1.82 11.41
N ASN A 208 19.79 -0.72 12.13
CA ASN A 208 21.12 -0.13 12.36
C ASN A 208 22.02 -1.03 13.22
N THR A 209 21.46 -1.65 14.27
CA THR A 209 22.23 -2.50 15.20
C THR A 209 22.67 -3.81 14.54
N SER A 210 21.81 -4.38 13.69
CA SER A 210 22.12 -5.63 12.98
C SER A 210 22.98 -5.43 11.72
N GLY A 211 23.08 -4.19 11.21
CA GLY A 211 23.82 -3.89 9.98
C GLY A 211 23.14 -4.40 8.70
N ILE A 212 21.88 -4.85 8.77
CA ILE A 212 21.15 -5.30 7.58
C ILE A 212 20.86 -4.13 6.64
N ALA A 213 20.91 -4.39 5.34
CA ALA A 213 20.64 -3.36 4.34
C ALA A 213 19.18 -2.91 4.31
N THR A 214 18.25 -3.80 4.67
CA THR A 214 16.81 -3.52 4.68
C THR A 214 16.08 -4.41 5.69
N PRO A 215 15.05 -3.89 6.38
CA PRO A 215 14.23 -4.69 7.29
C PRO A 215 13.21 -5.56 6.53
N LEU A 216 13.14 -5.43 5.20
CA LEU A 216 12.20 -6.15 4.34
C LEU A 216 12.70 -7.56 3.97
N ASP A 217 14.01 -7.75 3.87
CA ASP A 217 14.65 -9.06 3.67
C ASP A 217 16.07 -9.03 4.23
N VAL A 218 16.26 -9.76 5.33
CA VAL A 218 17.51 -9.82 6.10
C VAL A 218 18.68 -10.45 5.33
N ARG A 219 18.40 -11.10 4.19
CA ARG A 219 19.41 -11.76 3.35
C ARG A 219 19.99 -10.82 2.30
N ARG A 220 19.43 -9.62 2.13
CA ARG A 220 19.87 -8.68 1.11
C ARG A 220 20.99 -7.77 1.63
N SER A 221 21.95 -7.50 0.75
CA SER A 221 23.02 -6.53 0.95
C SER A 221 22.69 -5.13 0.42
N VAL A 222 21.60 -4.99 -0.34
CA VAL A 222 21.08 -3.71 -0.85
C VAL A 222 19.55 -3.69 -0.76
N PRO A 223 18.91 -2.52 -0.59
CA PRO A 223 17.46 -2.41 -0.62
C PRO A 223 16.82 -3.00 -1.88
N TYR A 224 15.51 -3.20 -1.83
CA TYR A 224 14.72 -3.51 -3.02
C TYR A 224 14.81 -2.35 -4.03
N HIS A 225 14.56 -2.63 -5.31
CA HIS A 225 14.68 -1.68 -6.44
C HIS A 225 16.01 -0.87 -6.52
N CYS A 226 17.05 -1.31 -5.82
CA CYS A 226 18.42 -0.81 -5.94
C CYS A 226 19.32 -1.79 -6.71
N SER A 227 20.26 -1.25 -7.48
CA SER A 227 21.36 -1.99 -8.10
C SER A 227 22.29 -2.61 -7.05
N PRO A 228 23.24 -3.49 -7.43
CA PRO A 228 24.28 -3.97 -6.51
C PRO A 228 25.14 -2.87 -5.89
N THR A 229 25.17 -1.67 -6.50
CA THR A 229 25.86 -0.49 -5.98
C THR A 229 24.95 0.42 -5.14
N GLY A 230 23.73 -0.02 -4.81
CA GLY A 230 22.77 0.72 -3.99
C GLY A 230 21.99 1.80 -4.72
N LYS A 231 22.13 1.94 -6.04
CA LYS A 231 21.44 2.98 -6.82
C LYS A 231 20.02 2.56 -7.16
N ASP A 232 19.04 3.39 -6.80
CA ASP A 232 17.66 3.19 -7.23
C ASP A 232 17.57 3.23 -8.76
N PHE A 233 16.84 2.27 -9.33
CA PHE A 233 16.61 2.20 -10.77
C PHE A 233 15.15 2.41 -11.17
N LEU A 234 14.23 2.32 -10.20
CA LEU A 234 12.81 2.38 -10.50
C LEU A 234 12.33 3.83 -10.67
N ALA A 235 12.75 4.76 -9.79
CA ALA A 235 12.38 6.17 -9.96
C ALA A 235 12.95 6.80 -11.22
N PRO A 236 14.22 6.57 -11.59
CA PRO A 236 14.75 7.04 -12.87
C PRO A 236 13.97 6.52 -14.07
N PHE A 237 13.56 5.25 -14.06
CA PHE A 237 12.76 4.65 -15.13
C PHE A 237 11.37 5.28 -15.24
N LEU A 238 10.64 5.36 -14.13
CA LEU A 238 9.27 5.89 -14.11
C LEU A 238 9.22 7.39 -14.41
N ASN A 239 10.27 8.14 -14.09
CA ASN A 239 10.35 9.56 -14.42
C ASN A 239 10.78 9.87 -15.87
N GLN A 240 11.10 8.88 -16.70
CA GLN A 240 11.39 9.14 -18.12
C GLN A 240 10.16 9.73 -18.82
N LYS A 241 10.34 10.79 -19.61
CA LYS A 241 9.25 11.43 -20.37
C LYS A 241 8.47 10.45 -21.23
N SER A 242 9.16 9.54 -21.90
CA SER A 242 8.55 8.47 -22.71
C SER A 242 7.70 7.52 -21.90
N VAL A 243 8.12 7.17 -20.68
CA VAL A 243 7.39 6.29 -19.78
C VAL A 243 6.16 6.99 -19.22
N LYS A 244 6.28 8.24 -18.76
CA LYS A 244 5.12 9.05 -18.32
C LYS A 244 4.08 9.19 -19.43
N ALA A 245 4.52 9.53 -20.64
CA ALA A 245 3.64 9.63 -21.80
C ALA A 245 2.94 8.30 -22.11
N ALA A 246 3.65 7.18 -22.05
CA ALA A 246 3.07 5.85 -22.29
C ALA A 246 2.05 5.43 -21.21
N LEU A 247 2.22 5.91 -19.98
CA LEU A 247 1.28 5.71 -18.87
C LEU A 247 0.16 6.75 -18.84
N ASN A 248 0.17 7.73 -19.74
CA ASN A 248 -0.72 8.90 -19.71
C ASN A 248 -0.67 9.65 -18.37
N ALA A 249 0.51 9.66 -17.73
CA ALA A 249 0.77 10.43 -16.53
C ALA A 249 1.11 11.88 -16.89
N GLU A 250 0.78 12.83 -16.00
CA GLU A 250 1.13 14.23 -16.19
C GLU A 250 2.66 14.39 -16.28
N GLU A 251 3.15 15.16 -17.27
CA GLU A 251 4.60 15.30 -17.50
C GLU A 251 5.31 15.92 -16.28
N SER A 252 4.61 16.84 -15.58
CA SER A 252 5.07 17.53 -14.38
C SER A 252 5.13 16.62 -13.14
N ALA A 253 4.39 15.50 -13.12
CA ALA A 253 4.25 14.66 -11.95
C ALA A 253 5.55 13.94 -11.64
N GLU A 254 6.17 14.24 -10.51
CA GLU A 254 7.34 13.51 -10.04
C GLU A 254 6.90 12.19 -9.40
N TRP A 255 7.37 11.07 -9.95
CA TRP A 255 7.16 9.77 -9.33
C TRP A 255 8.27 9.50 -8.31
N VAL A 256 7.92 9.15 -7.07
CA VAL A 256 8.89 8.71 -6.06
C VAL A 256 8.50 7.31 -5.56
N PRO A 257 9.44 6.49 -5.06
CA PRO A 257 9.06 5.15 -4.60
C PRO A 257 8.10 5.20 -3.41
N CYS A 258 8.32 6.16 -2.49
CA CYS A 258 7.40 6.42 -1.40
C CYS A 258 7.31 7.92 -1.06
N ASN A 259 6.12 8.51 -1.13
CA ASN A 259 5.84 9.92 -0.90
C ASN A 259 5.79 10.28 0.61
N PRO A 260 6.70 11.18 1.09
CA PRO A 260 6.74 11.57 2.49
C PRO A 260 5.52 12.39 2.97
N ARG A 261 4.79 13.07 2.07
CA ARG A 261 3.57 13.81 2.39
C ARG A 261 2.48 12.84 2.86
N VAL A 262 2.27 11.76 2.10
CA VAL A 262 1.29 10.72 2.45
C VAL A 262 1.72 9.97 3.71
N ARG A 263 3.01 9.65 3.86
CA ARG A 263 3.54 9.04 5.10
C ARG A 263 3.19 9.87 6.33
N ARG A 264 3.30 11.20 6.24
CA ARG A 264 2.99 12.12 7.33
C ARG A 264 1.49 12.15 7.63
N ALA A 265 0.65 12.25 6.60
CA ALA A 265 -0.81 12.27 6.74
C ALA A 265 -1.34 10.99 7.42
N MET A 266 -0.80 9.83 7.05
CA MET A 266 -1.24 8.51 7.51
C MET A 266 -0.51 8.01 8.78
N ALA A 267 0.39 8.81 9.36
CA ALA A 267 1.22 8.41 10.50
C ALA A 267 0.38 7.96 11.71
N ASN A 268 -0.69 8.69 12.03
CA ASN A 268 -1.60 8.35 13.12
C ASN A 268 -2.34 7.03 12.85
N ASP A 269 -2.80 6.81 11.63
CA ASP A 269 -3.59 5.62 11.30
C ASP A 269 -2.74 4.34 11.31
N THR A 270 -1.44 4.45 11.09
CA THR A 270 -0.49 3.32 11.05
C THR A 270 -0.56 2.41 12.27
N MET A 271 -0.80 2.97 13.45
CA MET A 271 -0.81 2.23 14.72
C MET A 271 -2.20 1.86 15.22
N LYS A 272 -3.26 2.20 14.48
CA LYS A 272 -4.62 1.72 14.76
C LYS A 272 -4.81 0.35 14.13
N SER A 273 -5.54 -0.56 14.77
CA SER A 273 -5.93 -1.84 14.13
C SER A 273 -6.98 -1.60 13.04
N VAL A 274 -7.13 -2.57 12.12
CA VAL A 274 -8.21 -2.54 11.12
C VAL A 274 -9.55 -2.97 11.70
#